data_AF-A0A9D5SG67-F1
#
_entry.id   AF-A0A9D5SG67-F1
#
_cell.length_a   1.000
_cell.length_b   1.000
_cell.length_c   1.000
_cell.angle_alpha   90.00
_cell.angle_beta   90.00
_cell.angle_gamma   90.00
#
_symmetry.space_group_name_H-M   'P 1'
#
loop_
_entity.id
_entity.type
_entity.pdbx_description
1 polymer ?
#
loop_
_entity_poly.entity_id
_entity_poly.type
_entity_poly.pdbx_seq_one_letter_code
_entity_poly.pdbx_strand_id
1 'polypeptide(L)'
;MLNVNGHKNFTAGGDPEAEKLLGQLLNDLSSELALCGLSVYLGGSYGRGEGGVRSDRENGILYNDLDFFVFGRKKPPQAAGKLKDLAWKYEKIAQVDVDFSSIMTVGDIKNNARRLMMQELKRGHRLVCGEDLLAEYLPEYPAEELPFSEACRLLFNRGMGLLMARKKISENSGDIDFILRNICKAILGVTDAVAMASGQYKWKIAERLSWVDSSDLPEGWKKLYRQAVAFKQAPRREAAADLSVLSAEAGDFFRQGILRCAGAAQPGELAEKLYFCSRKAGETSLKNYAKYCVKTRSVVLHDWRKYTLPAVSNILPDLYEALQAEPEKFDWQGKLYRHWLIFN
;
A
#
# COMPACT_ATOMS: atom_id res chain seq x y z
N MET A 1 -7.84 -25.30 0.41
CA MET A 1 -7.52 -23.96 0.93
C MET A 1 -8.72 -23.43 1.69
N LEU A 2 -8.53 -23.01 2.95
CA LEU A 2 -9.58 -22.37 3.73
C LEU A 2 -9.65 -20.90 3.31
N ASN A 3 -10.85 -20.42 2.95
CA ASN A 3 -11.09 -18.99 2.87
C ASN A 3 -11.77 -18.54 4.16
N VAL A 4 -11.08 -17.70 4.91
CA VAL A 4 -11.60 -17.15 6.17
C VAL A 4 -12.77 -16.18 5.91
N ASN A 5 -12.94 -15.67 4.68
CA ASN A 5 -13.89 -14.60 4.35
C ASN A 5 -15.09 -15.04 3.48
N GLY A 6 -15.28 -16.34 3.21
CA GLY A 6 -16.43 -16.85 2.45
C GLY A 6 -16.49 -16.47 0.95
N HIS A 7 -15.57 -15.64 0.43
CA HIS A 7 -15.45 -15.37 -1.00
C HIS A 7 -15.08 -16.63 -1.79
N LYS A 8 -15.89 -17.04 -2.76
CA LYS A 8 -15.51 -18.19 -3.61
C LYS A 8 -14.36 -17.85 -4.57
N ASN A 9 -14.21 -16.58 -4.94
CA ASN A 9 -13.36 -16.14 -6.05
C ASN A 9 -12.13 -15.34 -5.58
N PHE A 10 -11.06 -15.36 -6.37
CA PHE A 10 -9.87 -14.51 -6.23
C PHE A 10 -10.03 -13.15 -6.94
N THR A 11 -10.84 -13.10 -8.00
CA THR A 11 -11.06 -11.91 -8.82
C THR A 11 -12.40 -11.25 -8.53
N ALA A 12 -12.48 -9.93 -8.76
CA ALA A 12 -13.70 -9.16 -8.51
C ALA A 12 -14.90 -9.66 -9.35
N GLY A 13 -14.63 -10.09 -10.59
CA GLY A 13 -15.64 -10.58 -11.54
C GLY A 13 -15.84 -12.11 -11.53
N GLY A 14 -14.98 -12.88 -10.86
CA GLY A 14 -15.00 -14.34 -10.93
C GLY A 14 -14.64 -14.88 -12.31
N ASP A 15 -13.63 -14.31 -12.97
CA ASP A 15 -13.21 -14.73 -14.31
C ASP A 15 -12.71 -16.20 -14.31
N PRO A 16 -13.35 -17.13 -15.03
CA PRO A 16 -13.07 -18.56 -14.90
C PRO A 16 -11.62 -18.97 -15.21
N GLU A 17 -10.98 -18.30 -16.16
CA GLU A 17 -9.60 -18.60 -16.54
C GLU A 17 -8.63 -18.10 -15.46
N ALA A 18 -8.88 -16.90 -14.93
CA ALA A 18 -8.07 -16.33 -13.85
C ALA A 18 -8.21 -17.16 -12.56
N GLU A 19 -9.44 -17.57 -12.22
CA GLU A 19 -9.71 -18.43 -11.07
C GLU A 19 -8.99 -19.78 -11.19
N LYS A 20 -9.02 -20.39 -12.38
CA LYS A 20 -8.32 -21.66 -12.65
C LYS A 20 -6.81 -21.50 -12.53
N LEU A 21 -6.23 -20.46 -13.14
CA LEU A 21 -4.79 -20.17 -13.07
C LEU A 21 -4.33 -20.00 -11.62
N LEU A 22 -5.03 -19.16 -10.86
CA LEU A 22 -4.69 -18.90 -9.45
C LEU A 22 -4.88 -20.17 -8.59
N GLY A 23 -5.95 -20.94 -8.81
CA GLY A 23 -6.16 -22.20 -8.11
C GLY A 23 -5.04 -23.21 -8.34
N GLN A 24 -4.58 -23.36 -9.58
CA GLN A 24 -3.45 -24.24 -9.92
C GLN A 24 -2.14 -23.74 -9.29
N LEU A 25 -1.83 -22.46 -9.50
CA LEU A 25 -0.62 -21.82 -8.95
C LEU A 25 -0.51 -22.01 -7.44
N LEU A 26 -1.59 -21.76 -6.70
CA LEU A 26 -1.57 -21.86 -5.25
C LEU A 26 -1.47 -23.31 -4.76
N ASN A 27 -2.04 -24.28 -5.48
CA ASN A 27 -1.91 -25.70 -5.14
C ASN A 27 -0.46 -26.19 -5.34
N ASP A 28 0.18 -25.75 -6.43
CA ASP A 28 1.58 -26.08 -6.72
C ASP A 28 2.50 -25.42 -5.66
N LEU A 29 2.28 -24.15 -5.36
CA LEU A 29 3.04 -23.40 -4.36
C LEU A 29 2.90 -24.01 -2.95
N SER A 30 1.69 -24.44 -2.59
CA SER A 30 1.46 -25.19 -1.35
C SER A 30 2.28 -26.47 -1.28
N SER A 31 2.32 -27.23 -2.37
CA SER A 31 3.08 -28.49 -2.44
C SER A 31 4.58 -28.25 -2.33
N GLU A 32 5.08 -27.20 -2.97
CA GLU A 32 6.51 -26.83 -2.91
C GLU A 32 6.93 -26.34 -1.51
N LEU A 33 6.02 -25.75 -0.74
CA LEU A 33 6.32 -25.17 0.58
C LEU A 33 5.92 -26.04 1.77
N ALA A 34 5.28 -27.18 1.55
CA ALA A 34 4.72 -28.04 2.60
C ALA A 34 5.71 -28.38 3.74
N LEU A 35 6.98 -28.58 3.42
CA LEU A 35 8.01 -28.98 4.39
C LEU A 35 8.88 -27.83 4.90
N CYS A 36 8.58 -26.58 4.53
CA CYS A 36 9.39 -25.43 4.91
C CYS A 36 9.12 -24.92 6.34
N GLY A 37 8.08 -25.43 7.01
CA GLY A 37 7.68 -24.94 8.34
C GLY A 37 7.22 -23.48 8.33
N LEU A 38 6.70 -23.03 7.18
CA LEU A 38 6.20 -21.68 6.95
C LEU A 38 4.69 -21.69 6.83
N SER A 39 4.09 -20.59 7.26
CA SER A 39 2.71 -20.24 6.96
C SER A 39 2.69 -19.17 5.89
N VAL A 40 2.07 -19.46 4.76
CA VAL A 40 2.07 -18.59 3.59
C VAL A 40 0.66 -18.20 3.21
N TYR A 41 0.46 -16.91 3.00
CA TYR A 41 -0.83 -16.30 2.75
C TYR A 41 -0.78 -15.49 1.47
N LEU A 42 -1.69 -15.75 0.53
CA LEU A 42 -1.94 -14.80 -0.54
C LEU A 42 -2.76 -13.63 0.05
N GLY A 43 -2.16 -12.44 0.07
CA GLY A 43 -2.80 -11.21 0.50
C GLY A 43 -3.22 -10.36 -0.70
N GLY A 44 -3.20 -9.03 -0.51
CA GLY A 44 -3.49 -8.09 -1.58
C GLY A 44 -4.90 -8.23 -2.15
N SER A 45 -5.07 -7.80 -3.40
CA SER A 45 -6.38 -7.80 -4.07
C SER A 45 -6.91 -9.22 -4.32
N TYR A 46 -6.05 -10.15 -4.76
CA TYR A 46 -6.45 -11.54 -5.01
C TYR A 46 -6.79 -12.31 -3.73
N GLY A 47 -6.07 -12.05 -2.63
CA GLY A 47 -6.40 -12.61 -1.32
C GLY A 47 -7.80 -12.21 -0.82
N ARG A 48 -8.22 -10.98 -1.16
CA ARG A 48 -9.55 -10.42 -0.82
C ARG A 48 -10.67 -10.79 -1.79
N GLY A 49 -10.38 -11.41 -2.93
CA GLY A 49 -11.39 -11.62 -3.97
C GLY A 49 -11.71 -10.35 -4.77
N GLU A 50 -10.81 -9.36 -4.75
CA GLU A 50 -10.95 -8.07 -5.44
C GLU A 50 -9.94 -7.93 -6.59
N GLY A 51 -9.28 -9.02 -6.98
CA GLY A 51 -8.24 -9.02 -7.99
C GLY A 51 -8.74 -8.54 -9.36
N GLY A 52 -7.96 -7.66 -9.99
CA GLY A 52 -8.22 -7.16 -11.33
C GLY A 52 -7.82 -8.16 -12.40
N VAL A 53 -8.56 -8.15 -13.51
CA VAL A 53 -8.37 -9.05 -14.64
C VAL A 53 -8.22 -8.21 -15.91
N ARG A 54 -7.17 -8.48 -16.71
CA ARG A 54 -6.88 -7.75 -17.96
C ARG A 54 -7.95 -8.03 -18.98
N SER A 55 -8.55 -6.98 -19.57
CA SER A 55 -9.53 -7.17 -20.64
C SER A 55 -8.90 -7.55 -21.98
N ASP A 56 -7.65 -7.14 -22.24
CA ASP A 56 -6.95 -7.28 -23.51
C ASP A 56 -6.15 -8.59 -23.65
N ARG A 57 -5.80 -9.23 -22.51
CA ARG A 57 -5.03 -10.49 -22.42
C ARG A 57 -3.62 -10.46 -23.03
N GLU A 58 -3.14 -9.31 -23.53
CA GLU A 58 -1.85 -9.21 -24.23
C GLU A 58 -0.63 -9.54 -23.35
N ASN A 59 -0.74 -9.29 -22.05
CA ASN A 59 0.31 -9.56 -21.05
C ASN A 59 -0.24 -10.39 -19.88
N GLY A 60 -0.93 -11.47 -20.23
CA GLY A 60 -1.54 -12.38 -19.27
C GLY A 60 -2.93 -11.96 -18.85
N ILE A 61 -3.52 -12.80 -18.00
CA ILE A 61 -4.89 -12.61 -17.53
C ILE A 61 -4.97 -11.78 -16.24
N LEU A 62 -3.92 -11.86 -15.42
CA LEU A 62 -3.82 -11.12 -14.18
C LEU A 62 -3.31 -9.71 -14.44
N TYR A 63 -3.83 -8.75 -13.69
CA TYR A 63 -3.36 -7.37 -13.77
C TYR A 63 -2.54 -6.97 -12.55
N ASN A 64 -3.00 -7.32 -11.35
CA ASN A 64 -2.32 -6.95 -10.11
C ASN A 64 -1.18 -7.93 -9.81
N ASP A 65 -0.27 -7.47 -8.96
CA ASP A 65 0.86 -8.24 -8.47
C ASP A 65 0.35 -9.30 -7.45
N LEU A 66 1.08 -10.41 -7.29
CA LEU A 66 0.76 -11.44 -6.31
C LEU A 66 1.57 -11.22 -5.03
N ASP A 67 0.93 -10.65 -4.02
CA ASP A 67 1.53 -10.39 -2.71
C ASP A 67 1.38 -11.60 -1.77
N PHE A 68 2.48 -12.31 -1.50
CA PHE A 68 2.54 -13.41 -0.53
C PHE A 68 3.15 -12.97 0.80
N PHE A 69 2.40 -13.13 1.89
CA PHE A 69 2.88 -12.88 3.24
C PHE A 69 3.37 -14.16 3.88
N VAL A 70 4.60 -14.13 4.38
CA VAL A 70 5.28 -15.32 4.90
C VAL A 70 5.56 -15.18 6.38
N PHE A 71 5.04 -16.13 7.15
CA PHE A 71 5.22 -16.20 8.60
C PHE A 71 5.84 -17.53 9.02
N GLY A 72 6.53 -17.51 10.15
CA GLY A 72 7.02 -18.72 10.79
C GLY A 72 7.19 -18.52 12.30
N ARG A 73 7.18 -19.62 13.06
CA ARG A 73 7.55 -19.57 14.49
C ARG A 73 9.01 -19.18 14.66
N LYS A 74 9.85 -19.53 13.69
CA LYS A 74 11.27 -19.15 13.54
C LYS A 74 11.54 -18.79 12.08
N LYS A 75 12.67 -18.14 11.79
CA LYS A 75 13.11 -17.85 10.42
C LYS A 75 14.01 -18.99 9.91
N PRO A 76 13.55 -19.86 9.00
CA PRO A 76 14.39 -20.94 8.49
C PRO A 76 15.50 -20.34 7.60
N PRO A 77 16.79 -20.63 7.85
CA PRO A 77 17.89 -19.98 7.13
C PRO A 77 17.84 -20.12 5.61
N GLN A 78 17.36 -21.26 5.11
CA GLN A 78 17.32 -21.58 3.68
C GLN A 78 16.02 -21.16 2.99
N ALA A 79 15.00 -20.73 3.75
CA ALA A 79 13.69 -20.41 3.20
C ALA A 79 13.73 -19.19 2.26
N ALA A 80 14.54 -18.17 2.59
CA ALA A 80 14.60 -16.95 1.80
C ALA A 80 15.05 -17.19 0.35
N GLY A 81 16.07 -18.03 0.15
CA GLY A 81 16.53 -18.40 -1.20
C GLY A 81 15.44 -19.13 -1.99
N LYS A 82 14.79 -20.11 -1.36
CA LYS A 82 13.69 -20.86 -1.97
C LYS A 82 12.51 -19.96 -2.37
N LEU A 83 12.11 -19.02 -1.51
CA LEU A 83 11.03 -18.07 -1.82
C LEU A 83 11.37 -17.20 -3.03
N LYS A 84 12.64 -16.79 -3.16
CA LYS A 84 13.12 -16.04 -4.33
C LYS A 84 13.05 -16.87 -5.62
N ASP A 85 13.43 -18.14 -5.55
CA ASP A 85 13.35 -19.04 -6.72
C ASP A 85 11.88 -19.27 -7.14
N LEU A 86 10.98 -19.42 -6.17
CA LEU A 86 9.55 -19.54 -6.41
C LEU A 86 8.96 -18.26 -6.99
N ALA A 87 9.34 -17.07 -6.49
CA ALA A 87 8.93 -15.79 -7.05
C ALA A 87 9.22 -15.75 -8.56
N TRP A 88 10.47 -15.99 -8.93
CA TRP A 88 10.90 -15.96 -10.33
C TRP A 88 10.20 -17.01 -11.20
N LYS A 89 9.95 -18.21 -10.66
CA LYS A 89 9.19 -19.26 -11.36
C LYS A 89 7.76 -18.80 -11.64
N TYR A 90 7.07 -18.29 -10.63
CA TYR A 90 5.65 -17.96 -10.73
C TYR A 90 5.39 -16.62 -11.42
N GLU A 91 6.32 -15.67 -11.41
CA GLU A 91 6.27 -14.46 -12.26
C GLU A 91 6.10 -14.80 -13.74
N LYS A 92 6.88 -15.78 -14.23
CA LYS A 92 6.80 -16.23 -15.63
C LYS A 92 5.47 -16.88 -15.97
N ILE A 93 4.86 -17.59 -15.01
CA ILE A 93 3.59 -18.30 -15.19
C ILE A 93 2.43 -17.30 -15.12
N ALA A 94 2.45 -16.42 -14.12
CA ALA A 94 1.38 -15.46 -13.84
C ALA A 94 1.42 -14.22 -14.74
N GLN A 95 2.58 -13.93 -15.34
CA GLN A 95 2.86 -12.73 -16.15
C GLN A 95 2.60 -11.42 -15.40
N VAL A 96 2.77 -11.46 -14.08
CA VAL A 96 2.74 -10.34 -13.14
C VAL A 96 3.80 -10.58 -12.07
N ASP A 97 4.21 -9.52 -11.38
CA ASP A 97 5.20 -9.61 -10.30
C ASP A 97 4.67 -10.53 -9.17
N VAL A 98 5.55 -11.36 -8.61
CA VAL A 98 5.24 -12.29 -7.51
C VAL A 98 6.16 -12.00 -6.35
N ASP A 99 5.62 -11.32 -5.35
CA ASP A 99 6.39 -10.86 -4.21
C ASP A 99 6.14 -11.70 -2.97
N PHE A 100 7.20 -12.28 -2.40
CA PHE A 100 7.15 -12.81 -1.05
C PHE A 100 7.69 -11.79 -0.06
N SER A 101 6.91 -11.50 0.98
CA SER A 101 7.39 -10.69 2.10
C SER A 101 8.61 -11.32 2.74
N SER A 102 9.42 -10.50 3.42
CA SER A 102 10.39 -11.03 4.37
C SER A 102 9.69 -11.95 5.39
N ILE A 103 10.39 -13.00 5.83
CA ILE A 103 9.83 -13.95 6.80
C ILE A 103 9.63 -13.26 8.14
N MET A 104 8.37 -13.12 8.54
CA MET A 104 7.96 -12.52 9.80
C MET A 104 7.75 -13.60 10.87
N THR A 105 8.18 -13.32 12.09
CA THR A 105 7.94 -14.19 13.24
C THR A 105 6.60 -13.91 13.90
N VAL A 106 6.16 -14.78 14.81
CA VAL A 106 5.02 -14.49 15.70
C VAL A 106 5.23 -13.20 16.50
N GLY A 107 6.46 -12.90 16.91
CA GLY A 107 6.80 -11.62 17.54
C GLY A 107 6.55 -10.44 16.60
N ASP A 108 6.91 -10.58 15.33
CA ASP A 108 6.67 -9.55 14.30
C ASP A 108 5.17 -9.34 14.05
N ILE A 109 4.36 -10.40 14.04
CA ILE A 109 2.88 -10.31 13.94
C ILE A 109 2.35 -9.40 15.06
N LYS A 110 2.73 -9.69 16.31
CA LYS A 110 2.27 -8.93 17.49
C LYS A 110 2.74 -7.47 17.44
N ASN A 111 4.01 -7.25 17.09
CA ASN A 111 4.60 -5.91 17.02
C ASN A 111 4.02 -5.04 15.89
N ASN A 112 3.53 -5.66 14.82
CA ASN A 112 2.93 -4.99 13.68
C ASN A 112 1.40 -5.11 13.66
N ALA A 113 0.77 -5.59 14.74
CA ALA A 113 -0.65 -5.92 14.73
C ALA A 113 -1.54 -4.73 14.33
N ARG A 114 -1.17 -3.50 14.68
CA ARG A 114 -1.92 -2.29 14.33
C ARG A 114 -1.57 -1.68 12.95
N ARG A 115 -0.68 -2.32 12.18
CA ARG A 115 -0.36 -1.86 10.82
C ARG A 115 -1.56 -2.07 9.90
N LEU A 116 -1.81 -1.10 9.02
CA LEU A 116 -2.87 -1.18 8.02
C LEU A 116 -2.76 -2.48 7.21
N MET A 117 -1.56 -2.77 6.70
CA MET A 117 -1.29 -3.99 5.93
C MET A 117 -1.66 -5.27 6.69
N MET A 118 -1.29 -5.38 7.98
CA MET A 118 -1.60 -6.57 8.77
C MET A 118 -3.11 -6.68 9.02
N GLN A 119 -3.78 -5.57 9.28
CA GLN A 119 -5.23 -5.55 9.51
C GLN A 119 -6.04 -5.80 8.23
N GLU A 120 -5.58 -5.35 7.07
CA GLU A 120 -6.14 -5.74 5.77
C GLU A 120 -5.90 -7.23 5.49
N LEU A 121 -4.70 -7.74 5.76
CA LEU A 121 -4.36 -9.16 5.58
C LEU A 121 -5.22 -10.06 6.47
N LYS A 122 -5.39 -9.70 7.75
CA LYS A 122 -6.25 -10.44 8.70
C LYS A 122 -7.65 -10.66 8.17
N ARG A 123 -8.21 -9.62 7.52
CA ARG A 123 -9.57 -9.59 6.96
C ARG A 123 -9.67 -10.09 5.54
N GLY A 124 -8.57 -10.50 4.92
CA GLY A 124 -8.45 -10.49 3.48
C GLY A 124 -7.27 -11.30 2.97
N HIS A 125 -7.33 -12.63 3.12
CA HIS A 125 -6.26 -13.51 2.67
C HIS A 125 -6.76 -14.90 2.25
N ARG A 126 -5.85 -15.65 1.62
CA ARG A 126 -5.98 -17.10 1.39
C ARG A 126 -4.81 -17.81 2.03
N LEU A 127 -5.06 -18.70 2.98
CA LEU A 127 -4.03 -19.57 3.52
C LEU A 127 -3.63 -20.58 2.45
N VAL A 128 -2.39 -20.48 1.99
CA VAL A 128 -1.83 -21.33 0.94
C VAL A 128 -1.28 -22.61 1.55
N CYS A 129 -0.42 -22.48 2.57
CA CYS A 129 0.12 -23.62 3.31
C CYS A 129 0.50 -23.23 4.74
N GLY A 130 0.67 -24.25 5.60
CA GLY A 130 1.10 -24.10 7.00
C GLY A 130 -0.05 -23.86 7.98
N GLU A 131 0.31 -23.50 9.21
CA GLU A 131 -0.63 -23.21 10.30
C GLU A 131 -1.23 -21.81 10.12
N ASP A 132 -2.48 -21.60 10.55
CA ASP A 132 -3.10 -20.27 10.55
C ASP A 132 -2.63 -19.40 11.75
N LEU A 133 -1.39 -18.93 11.67
CA LEU A 133 -0.77 -18.03 12.64
C LEU A 133 -1.47 -16.66 12.72
N LEU A 134 -2.15 -16.21 11.67
CA LEU A 134 -2.92 -14.96 11.72
C LEU A 134 -4.19 -15.14 12.55
N ALA A 135 -4.90 -16.27 12.40
CA ALA A 135 -6.00 -16.64 13.27
C ALA A 135 -5.57 -16.69 14.74
N GLU A 136 -4.41 -17.31 15.00
CA GLU A 136 -3.91 -17.54 16.37
C GLU A 136 -3.36 -16.26 17.04
N TYR A 137 -2.60 -15.42 16.32
CA TYR A 137 -1.78 -14.37 16.94
C TYR A 137 -2.09 -12.94 16.54
N LEU A 138 -2.87 -12.71 15.48
CA LEU A 138 -3.17 -11.36 15.01
C LEU A 138 -4.55 -10.91 15.51
N PRO A 139 -4.61 -10.03 16.53
CA PRO A 139 -5.88 -9.47 16.98
C PRO A 139 -6.49 -8.58 15.89
N GLU A 140 -7.82 -8.52 15.88
CA GLU A 140 -8.57 -7.60 15.03
C GLU A 140 -8.80 -6.28 15.75
N TYR A 141 -8.42 -5.19 15.09
CA TYR A 141 -8.69 -3.84 15.55
C TYR A 141 -9.72 -3.16 14.65
N PRO A 142 -10.68 -2.39 15.19
CA PRO A 142 -11.58 -1.59 14.38
C PRO A 142 -10.80 -0.57 13.54
N ALA A 143 -11.37 -0.11 12.42
CA ALA A 143 -10.69 0.79 11.49
C ALA A 143 -10.36 2.14 12.12
N GLU A 144 -11.20 2.57 13.06
CA GLU A 144 -11.10 3.80 13.85
C GLU A 144 -9.88 3.79 14.79
N GLU A 145 -9.34 2.61 15.08
CA GLU A 145 -8.13 2.44 15.90
C GLU A 145 -6.84 2.38 15.08
N LEU A 146 -6.91 2.49 13.75
CA LEU A 146 -5.71 2.57 12.93
C LEU A 146 -4.88 3.80 13.33
N PRO A 147 -3.57 3.64 13.58
CA PRO A 147 -2.72 4.77 13.93
C PRO A 147 -2.65 5.80 12.81
N PHE A 148 -2.60 7.09 13.14
CA PHE A 148 -2.48 8.16 12.15
C PHE A 148 -1.20 8.03 11.29
N SER A 149 -0.14 7.44 11.84
CA SER A 149 1.06 7.11 11.07
C SER A 149 0.84 6.11 9.93
N GLU A 150 -0.26 5.33 9.93
CA GLU A 150 -0.63 4.49 8.78
C GLU A 150 -1.16 5.32 7.62
N ALA A 151 -1.97 6.35 7.89
CA ALA A 151 -2.39 7.31 6.86
C ALA A 151 -1.17 8.03 6.26
N CYS A 152 -0.22 8.45 7.11
CA CYS A 152 1.04 9.05 6.65
C CYS A 152 1.87 8.09 5.80
N ARG A 153 1.97 6.81 6.18
CA ARG A 153 2.71 5.81 5.39
C ARG A 153 2.04 5.52 4.06
N LEU A 154 0.71 5.45 4.04
CA LEU A 154 -0.02 5.26 2.79
C LEU A 154 0.20 6.44 1.85
N LEU A 155 0.08 7.69 2.34
CA LEU A 155 0.40 8.88 1.56
C LEU A 155 1.84 8.85 1.04
N PHE A 156 2.80 8.49 1.89
CA PHE A 156 4.19 8.46 1.48
C PHE A 156 4.45 7.44 0.37
N ASN A 157 4.00 6.19 0.56
CA ASN A 157 4.20 5.11 -0.41
C ASN A 157 3.53 5.42 -1.75
N ARG A 158 2.32 6.00 -1.71
CA ARG A 158 1.54 6.29 -2.92
C ARG A 158 2.01 7.56 -3.62
N GLY A 159 2.46 8.57 -2.89
CA GLY A 159 3.08 9.76 -3.45
C GLY A 159 4.39 9.44 -4.18
N MET A 160 5.20 8.53 -3.62
CA MET A 160 6.41 8.04 -4.31
C MET A 160 6.08 7.31 -5.62
N GLY A 161 5.04 6.46 -5.63
CA GLY A 161 4.56 5.83 -6.87
C GLY A 161 4.10 6.84 -7.91
N LEU A 162 3.42 7.92 -7.50
CA LEU A 162 3.01 9.00 -8.38
C LEU A 162 4.21 9.77 -8.96
N LEU A 163 5.24 10.04 -8.17
CA LEU A 163 6.49 10.64 -8.66
C LEU A 163 7.19 9.74 -9.69
N MET A 164 7.18 8.42 -9.48
CA MET A 164 7.72 7.47 -10.45
C MET A 164 6.92 7.45 -11.76
N ALA A 165 5.59 7.51 -11.68
CA ALA A 165 4.73 7.62 -12.86
C ALA A 165 5.03 8.90 -13.65
N ARG A 166 5.16 10.04 -12.95
CA ARG A 166 5.54 11.33 -13.55
C ARG A 166 6.88 11.28 -14.26
N LYS A 167 7.89 10.64 -13.67
CA LYS A 167 9.20 10.40 -14.30
C LYS A 167 9.07 9.56 -15.58
N LYS A 168 8.27 8.50 -15.55
CA LYS A 168 8.05 7.64 -16.73
C LYS A 168 7.35 8.38 -17.87
N ILE A 169 6.48 9.35 -17.55
CA ILE A 169 5.85 10.25 -18.52
C ILE A 169 6.91 11.18 -19.12
N SER A 170 7.72 11.86 -18.30
CA SER A 170 8.76 12.79 -18.79
C SER A 170 9.82 12.09 -19.65
N GLU A 171 10.13 10.82 -19.34
CA GLU A 171 11.05 10.00 -20.11
C GLU A 171 10.43 9.39 -21.38
N ASN A 172 9.15 9.64 -21.67
CA ASN A 172 8.40 9.04 -22.77
C ASN A 172 8.55 7.51 -22.84
N SER A 173 8.53 6.85 -21.68
CA SER A 173 8.90 5.43 -21.56
C SER A 173 7.96 4.44 -22.29
N GLY A 174 6.76 4.87 -22.68
CA GLY A 174 5.74 4.00 -23.28
C GLY A 174 5.11 2.99 -22.32
N ASP A 175 5.48 2.98 -21.03
CA ASP A 175 4.98 2.06 -20.02
C ASP A 175 3.64 2.55 -19.42
N ILE A 176 2.61 2.54 -20.26
CA ILE A 176 1.27 3.05 -19.94
C ILE A 176 0.67 2.30 -18.73
N ASP A 177 0.88 0.98 -18.65
CA ASP A 177 0.34 0.15 -17.58
C ASP A 177 0.92 0.55 -16.21
N PHE A 178 2.24 0.79 -16.12
CA PHE A 178 2.86 1.27 -14.88
C PHE A 178 2.35 2.66 -14.49
N ILE A 179 2.23 3.57 -15.46
CA ILE A 179 1.80 4.95 -15.24
C ILE A 179 0.37 4.98 -14.70
N LEU A 180 -0.59 4.37 -15.40
CA LEU A 180 -2.00 4.35 -15.01
C LEU A 180 -2.21 3.64 -13.67
N ARG A 181 -1.51 2.51 -13.45
CA ARG A 181 -1.57 1.77 -12.19
C ARG A 181 -1.13 2.64 -11.01
N ASN A 182 -0.03 3.37 -11.14
CA ASN A 182 0.49 4.19 -10.05
C ASN A 182 -0.37 5.45 -9.82
N ILE A 183 -0.89 6.08 -10.87
CA ILE A 183 -1.86 7.18 -10.75
C ILE A 183 -3.13 6.71 -10.00
N CYS A 184 -3.72 5.59 -10.42
CA CYS A 184 -4.91 5.05 -9.76
C CYS A 184 -4.63 4.62 -8.31
N LYS A 185 -3.49 3.95 -8.05
CA LYS A 185 -3.04 3.61 -6.68
C LYS A 185 -2.88 4.88 -5.83
N ALA A 186 -2.42 5.99 -6.41
CA ALA A 186 -2.28 7.28 -5.73
C ALA A 186 -3.63 7.89 -5.37
N ILE A 187 -4.57 7.94 -6.31
CA ILE A 187 -5.93 8.47 -6.09
C ILE A 187 -6.65 7.68 -4.98
N LEU A 188 -6.60 6.36 -5.06
CA LEU A 188 -7.19 5.49 -4.03
C LEU A 188 -6.54 5.74 -2.67
N GLY A 189 -5.21 5.74 -2.63
CA GLY A 189 -4.47 5.81 -1.37
C GLY A 189 -4.60 7.13 -0.62
N VAL A 190 -4.66 8.26 -1.33
CA VAL A 190 -4.85 9.56 -0.67
C VAL A 190 -6.27 9.70 -0.11
N THR A 191 -7.28 9.20 -0.84
CA THR A 191 -8.68 9.19 -0.37
C THR A 191 -8.83 8.29 0.86
N ASP A 192 -8.23 7.10 0.82
CA ASP A 192 -8.21 6.16 1.94
C ASP A 192 -7.46 6.76 3.15
N ALA A 193 -6.37 7.51 2.94
CA ALA A 193 -5.65 8.19 4.02
C ALA A 193 -6.48 9.31 4.67
N VAL A 194 -7.25 10.07 3.89
CA VAL A 194 -8.21 11.07 4.41
C VAL A 194 -9.31 10.38 5.23
N ALA A 195 -9.82 9.23 4.77
CA ALA A 195 -10.77 8.43 5.53
C ALA A 195 -10.17 7.94 6.86
N MET A 196 -8.91 7.46 6.85
CA MET A 196 -8.22 7.04 8.07
C MET A 196 -8.02 8.19 9.06
N ALA A 197 -7.56 9.35 8.57
CA ALA A 197 -7.32 10.51 9.42
C ALA A 197 -8.59 11.06 10.08
N SER A 198 -9.75 10.84 9.46
CA SER A 198 -11.07 11.19 10.00
C SER A 198 -11.73 10.07 10.82
N GLY A 199 -11.08 8.92 10.96
CA GLY A 199 -11.66 7.74 11.63
C GLY A 199 -12.86 7.15 10.89
N GLN A 200 -12.94 7.33 9.57
CA GLN A 200 -14.04 6.86 8.72
C GLN A 200 -13.62 5.78 7.73
N TYR A 201 -12.37 5.32 7.80
CA TYR A 201 -11.85 4.27 6.92
C TYR A 201 -12.70 2.99 6.98
N LYS A 202 -12.86 2.33 5.84
CA LYS A 202 -13.60 1.08 5.69
C LYS A 202 -12.73 0.02 5.07
N TRP A 203 -12.92 -1.24 5.44
CA TRP A 203 -12.06 -2.33 4.98
C TRP A 203 -12.35 -2.74 3.55
N LYS A 204 -13.62 -2.80 3.15
CA LYS A 204 -14.01 -3.24 1.80
C LYS A 204 -14.15 -2.07 0.83
N ILE A 205 -13.76 -2.28 -0.42
CA ILE A 205 -13.88 -1.24 -1.47
C ILE A 205 -15.32 -0.71 -1.59
N ALA A 206 -16.32 -1.60 -1.55
CA ALA A 206 -17.72 -1.19 -1.66
C ALA A 206 -18.16 -0.25 -0.53
N GLU A 207 -17.68 -0.49 0.69
CA GLU A 207 -17.95 0.35 1.86
C GLU A 207 -17.21 1.70 1.73
N ARG A 208 -15.97 1.68 1.22
CA ARG A 208 -15.21 2.91 0.94
C ARG A 208 -15.92 3.77 -0.11
N LEU A 209 -16.43 3.15 -1.19
CA LEU A 209 -17.22 3.85 -2.22
C LEU A 209 -18.46 4.51 -1.62
N SER A 210 -19.24 3.77 -0.82
CA SER A 210 -20.43 4.32 -0.16
C SER A 210 -20.10 5.49 0.79
N TRP A 211 -18.97 5.39 1.50
CA TRP A 211 -18.46 6.51 2.30
C TRP A 211 -18.08 7.71 1.42
N VAL A 212 -17.33 7.49 0.34
CA VAL A 212 -16.96 8.58 -0.59
C VAL A 212 -18.19 9.29 -1.13
N ASP A 213 -19.20 8.56 -1.58
CA ASP A 213 -20.43 9.13 -2.15
C ASP A 213 -21.19 9.99 -1.12
N SER A 214 -21.24 9.56 0.14
CA SER A 214 -21.93 10.27 1.24
C SER A 214 -21.07 11.33 1.95
N SER A 215 -19.77 11.38 1.69
CA SER A 215 -18.83 12.32 2.33
C SER A 215 -18.99 13.77 1.83
N ASP A 216 -18.33 14.69 2.53
CA ASP A 216 -18.18 16.10 2.17
C ASP A 216 -17.01 16.36 1.18
N LEU A 217 -16.45 15.30 0.57
CA LEU A 217 -15.39 15.45 -0.41
C LEU A 217 -15.90 16.21 -1.65
N PRO A 218 -15.05 17.00 -2.33
CA PRO A 218 -15.42 17.66 -3.58
C PRO A 218 -15.93 16.67 -4.64
N GLU A 219 -16.90 17.05 -5.47
CA GLU A 219 -17.46 16.12 -6.47
C GLU A 219 -16.40 15.61 -7.47
N GLY A 220 -15.45 16.46 -7.85
CA GLY A 220 -14.30 16.05 -8.67
C GLY A 220 -13.48 14.93 -8.02
N TRP A 221 -13.35 14.96 -6.68
CA TRP A 221 -12.66 13.91 -5.93
C TRP A 221 -13.43 12.60 -5.94
N LYS A 222 -14.75 12.67 -5.69
CA LYS A 222 -15.63 11.49 -5.73
C LYS A 222 -15.58 10.83 -7.11
N LYS A 223 -15.62 11.63 -8.18
CA LYS A 223 -15.49 11.15 -9.56
C LYS A 223 -14.16 10.43 -9.81
N LEU A 224 -13.03 11.05 -9.44
CA LEU A 224 -11.70 10.44 -9.61
C LEU A 224 -11.59 9.12 -8.84
N TYR A 225 -12.08 9.07 -7.60
CA TYR A 225 -12.07 7.85 -6.80
C TYR A 225 -12.91 6.74 -7.44
N ARG A 226 -14.13 7.04 -7.90
CA ARG A 226 -15.00 6.08 -8.62
C ARG A 226 -14.31 5.53 -9.87
N GLN A 227 -13.66 6.38 -10.65
CA GLN A 227 -12.88 5.97 -11.82
C GLN A 227 -11.70 5.06 -11.45
N ALA A 228 -10.94 5.43 -10.41
CA ALA A 228 -9.81 4.62 -9.95
C ALA A 228 -10.24 3.25 -9.40
N VAL A 229 -11.40 3.16 -8.74
CA VAL A 229 -11.98 1.87 -8.32
C VAL A 229 -12.41 1.03 -9.52
N ALA A 230 -13.09 1.63 -10.50
CA ALA A 230 -13.48 0.93 -11.72
C ALA A 230 -12.25 0.39 -12.47
N PHE A 231 -11.20 1.20 -12.61
CA PHE A 231 -9.93 0.78 -13.20
C PHE A 231 -9.28 -0.37 -12.41
N LYS A 232 -9.27 -0.31 -11.07
CA LYS A 232 -8.71 -1.39 -10.23
C LYS A 232 -9.41 -2.74 -10.47
N GLN A 233 -10.72 -2.73 -10.66
CA GLN A 233 -11.53 -3.94 -10.84
C GLN A 233 -11.48 -4.47 -12.28
N ALA A 234 -11.57 -3.56 -13.25
CA ALA A 234 -11.58 -3.87 -14.68
C ALA A 234 -10.56 -2.98 -15.41
N PRO A 235 -9.26 -3.26 -15.25
CA PRO A 235 -8.19 -2.45 -15.84
C PRO A 235 -8.27 -2.51 -17.35
N ARG A 236 -8.28 -1.34 -17.97
CA ARG A 236 -8.32 -1.15 -19.42
C ARG A 236 -7.26 -0.13 -19.79
N ARG A 237 -6.56 -0.36 -20.89
CA ARG A 237 -5.81 0.70 -21.56
C ARG A 237 -6.84 1.65 -22.15
N GLU A 238 -7.00 2.83 -21.56
CA GLU A 238 -7.79 3.88 -22.21
C GLU A 238 -7.01 4.39 -23.43
N ALA A 239 -7.72 4.68 -24.53
CA ALA A 239 -7.12 5.29 -25.71
C ALA A 239 -6.47 6.61 -25.30
N ALA A 240 -5.19 6.79 -25.64
CA ALA A 240 -4.31 7.93 -25.33
C ALA A 240 -4.99 9.14 -24.68
N ALA A 241 -5.43 9.00 -23.43
CA ALA A 241 -5.65 10.15 -22.58
C ALA A 241 -4.28 10.82 -22.43
N ASP A 242 -4.25 12.15 -22.45
CA ASP A 242 -3.01 12.85 -22.18
C ASP A 242 -2.56 12.51 -20.76
N LEU A 243 -1.62 11.57 -20.66
CA LEU A 243 -1.09 11.06 -19.39
C LEU A 243 -0.48 12.19 -18.57
N SER A 244 0.01 13.24 -19.22
CA SER A 244 0.56 14.42 -18.55
C SER A 244 -0.55 15.20 -17.85
N VAL A 245 -1.69 15.41 -18.51
CA VAL A 245 -2.87 16.07 -17.92
C VAL A 245 -3.41 15.24 -16.76
N LEU A 246 -3.65 13.93 -16.97
CA LEU A 246 -4.14 13.05 -15.92
C LEU A 246 -3.17 13.01 -14.71
N SER A 247 -1.86 12.97 -14.98
CA SER A 247 -0.87 12.97 -13.90
C SER A 247 -0.80 14.32 -13.17
N ALA A 248 -1.02 15.44 -13.84
CA ALA A 248 -1.08 16.76 -13.20
C ALA A 248 -2.30 16.87 -12.30
N GLU A 249 -3.49 16.48 -12.80
CA GLU A 249 -4.73 16.42 -12.01
C GLU A 249 -4.56 15.52 -10.78
N ALA A 250 -3.96 14.34 -10.95
CA ALA A 250 -3.66 13.44 -9.84
C ALA A 250 -2.67 14.04 -8.85
N GLY A 251 -1.66 14.78 -9.32
CA GLY A 251 -0.71 15.50 -8.48
C GLY A 251 -1.38 16.57 -7.60
N ASP A 252 -2.23 17.39 -8.20
CA ASP A 252 -2.99 18.44 -7.50
C ASP A 252 -3.94 17.83 -6.47
N PHE A 253 -4.68 16.80 -6.87
CA PHE A 253 -5.53 16.01 -6.00
C PHE A 253 -4.76 15.42 -4.81
N PHE A 254 -3.58 14.85 -5.06
CA PHE A 254 -2.76 14.24 -4.02
C PHE A 254 -2.26 15.28 -3.01
N ARG A 255 -1.79 16.45 -3.49
CA ARG A 255 -1.32 17.54 -2.64
C ARG A 255 -2.43 18.09 -1.75
N GLN A 256 -3.62 18.33 -2.30
CA GLN A 256 -4.78 18.74 -1.51
C GLN A 256 -5.19 17.67 -0.49
N GLY A 257 -5.06 16.39 -0.84
CA GLY A 257 -5.28 15.28 0.09
C GLY A 257 -4.29 15.20 1.24
N ILE A 258 -3.00 15.51 1.02
CA ILE A 258 -2.03 15.65 2.12
C ILE A 258 -2.46 16.76 3.09
N LEU A 259 -2.84 17.94 2.58
CA LEU A 259 -3.31 19.06 3.40
C LEU A 259 -4.55 18.67 4.21
N ARG A 260 -5.56 18.08 3.56
CA ARG A 260 -6.81 17.64 4.19
C ARG A 260 -6.57 16.56 5.25
N CYS A 261 -5.72 15.58 4.96
CA CYS A 261 -5.34 14.52 5.90
C CYS A 261 -4.69 15.08 7.17
N ALA A 262 -3.90 16.15 7.06
CA ALA A 262 -3.29 16.82 8.20
C ALA A 262 -4.24 17.81 8.90
N GLY A 263 -5.31 18.26 8.24
CA GLY A 263 -6.11 19.40 8.70
C GLY A 263 -5.37 20.75 8.56
N ALA A 264 -4.50 20.86 7.56
CA ALA A 264 -3.78 22.07 7.20
C ALA A 264 -4.53 22.85 6.10
N ALA A 265 -4.60 24.17 6.21
CA ALA A 265 -5.18 25.01 5.15
C ALA A 265 -4.18 25.30 4.03
N GLN A 266 -2.89 25.35 4.38
CA GLN A 266 -1.79 25.70 3.47
C GLN A 266 -0.52 24.89 3.80
N PRO A 267 0.41 24.75 2.85
CA PRO A 267 1.61 23.91 3.02
C PRO A 267 2.48 24.30 4.21
N GLY A 268 2.58 25.60 4.51
CA GLY A 268 3.36 26.11 5.64
C GLY A 268 2.90 25.61 7.02
N GLU A 269 1.66 25.13 7.13
CA GLU A 269 1.09 24.59 8.37
C GLU A 269 1.30 23.08 8.53
N LEU A 270 1.73 22.37 7.47
CA LEU A 270 1.75 20.90 7.44
C LEU A 270 2.51 20.30 8.61
N ALA A 271 3.74 20.76 8.86
CA ALA A 271 4.59 20.19 9.89
C ALA A 271 3.96 20.30 11.30
N GLU A 272 3.34 21.45 11.59
CA GLU A 272 2.66 21.69 12.87
C GLU A 272 1.39 20.85 13.00
N LYS A 273 0.57 20.80 11.94
CA LYS A 273 -0.69 20.04 11.95
C LYS A 273 -0.45 18.54 12.06
N LEU A 274 0.53 18.02 11.34
CA LEU A 274 0.98 16.63 11.47
C LEU A 274 1.45 16.31 12.90
N TYR A 275 2.15 17.24 13.55
CA TYR A 275 2.52 17.09 14.95
C TYR A 275 1.29 16.94 15.85
N PHE A 276 0.28 17.80 15.69
CA PHE A 276 -0.93 17.74 16.48
C PHE A 276 -1.73 16.46 16.24
N CYS A 277 -1.86 16.00 14.99
CA CYS A 277 -2.55 14.75 14.67
C CYS A 277 -1.85 13.54 15.30
N SER A 278 -0.52 13.41 15.16
CA SER A 278 0.23 12.33 15.79
C SER A 278 0.17 12.39 17.32
N ARG A 279 0.20 13.58 17.91
CA ARG A 279 0.06 13.73 19.38
C ARG A 279 -1.32 13.31 19.86
N LYS A 280 -2.38 13.74 19.16
CA LYS A 280 -3.77 13.36 19.47
C LYS A 280 -3.96 11.84 19.35
N ALA A 281 -3.29 11.20 18.38
CA ALA A 281 -3.27 9.76 18.21
C ALA A 281 -2.37 9.01 19.22
N GLY A 282 -1.71 9.71 20.15
CA GLY A 282 -0.80 9.10 21.13
C GLY A 282 0.51 8.57 20.55
N GLU A 283 0.91 9.01 19.36
CA GLU A 283 2.07 8.49 18.61
C GLU A 283 3.35 9.29 18.84
N THR A 284 3.30 10.38 19.61
CA THR A 284 4.49 11.13 20.03
C THR A 284 5.21 10.42 21.17
N SER A 285 6.51 10.18 21.04
CA SER A 285 7.31 9.53 22.09
C SER A 285 8.68 10.15 22.28
N LEU A 286 9.09 10.33 23.54
CA LEU A 286 10.48 10.64 23.90
C LEU A 286 11.46 9.58 23.40
N LYS A 287 11.01 8.33 23.22
CA LYS A 287 11.80 7.26 22.60
C LYS A 287 12.16 7.59 21.15
N ASN A 288 11.26 8.24 20.40
CA ASN A 288 11.55 8.67 19.03
C ASN A 288 12.61 9.77 19.02
N TYR A 289 12.53 10.71 19.96
CA TYR A 289 13.54 11.75 20.12
C TYR A 289 14.91 11.16 20.50
N ALA A 290 14.95 10.25 21.47
CA ALA A 290 16.18 9.56 21.86
C ALA A 290 16.79 8.78 20.68
N LYS A 291 15.98 8.04 19.92
CA LYS A 291 16.43 7.34 18.71
C LYS A 291 17.00 8.31 17.67
N TYR A 292 16.36 9.46 17.48
CA TYR A 292 16.87 10.51 16.60
C TYR A 292 18.24 10.99 17.08
N CYS A 293 18.39 11.38 18.35
CA CYS A 293 19.66 11.86 18.90
C CYS A 293 20.79 10.83 18.78
N VAL A 294 20.50 9.55 19.00
CA VAL A 294 21.48 8.48 18.81
C VAL A 294 21.88 8.37 17.33
N LYS A 295 20.91 8.39 16.42
CA LYS A 295 21.15 8.26 14.98
C LYS A 295 21.94 9.45 14.41
N THR A 296 21.67 10.65 14.88
CA THR A 296 22.32 11.89 14.38
C THR A 296 23.53 12.31 15.20
N ARG A 297 23.78 11.65 16.35
CA ARG A 297 24.80 12.04 17.34
C ARG A 297 24.65 13.52 17.75
N SER A 298 23.41 14.02 17.84
CA SER A 298 23.11 15.42 18.14
C SER A 298 21.87 15.57 19.01
N VAL A 299 21.87 16.57 19.89
CA VAL A 299 20.73 16.94 20.75
C VAL A 299 20.16 18.25 20.23
N VAL A 300 18.88 18.26 19.83
CA VAL A 300 18.22 19.45 19.26
C VAL A 300 17.14 19.92 20.23
N LEU A 301 17.45 20.96 21.01
CA LEU A 301 16.57 21.45 22.09
C LEU A 301 15.47 22.39 21.59
N HIS A 302 15.72 23.19 20.56
CA HIS A 302 14.77 24.23 20.13
C HIS A 302 13.55 23.69 19.36
N ASP A 303 13.64 22.45 18.84
CA ASP A 303 12.56 21.84 18.04
C ASP A 303 12.37 20.35 18.33
N TRP A 304 12.68 19.93 19.56
CA TRP A 304 12.63 18.52 19.99
C TRP A 304 11.28 17.83 19.68
N ARG A 305 10.19 18.61 19.66
CA ARG A 305 8.82 18.17 19.36
C ARG A 305 8.70 17.47 18.00
N LYS A 306 9.33 17.98 16.94
CA LYS A 306 9.31 17.34 15.60
C LYS A 306 9.93 15.94 15.64
N TYR A 307 10.93 15.75 16.46
CA TYR A 307 11.66 14.48 16.57
C TYR A 307 10.97 13.47 17.50
N THR A 308 9.88 13.85 18.17
CA THR A 308 9.01 12.90 18.89
C THR A 308 8.04 12.17 17.97
N LEU A 309 7.86 12.66 16.74
CA LEU A 309 6.89 12.11 15.79
C LEU A 309 7.35 10.77 15.19
N PRO A 310 6.41 9.96 14.71
CA PRO A 310 6.72 8.90 13.77
C PRO A 310 7.51 9.48 12.59
N ALA A 311 8.64 8.84 12.25
CA ALA A 311 9.53 9.34 11.19
C ALA A 311 8.81 9.55 9.85
N VAL A 312 7.79 8.75 9.56
CA VAL A 312 6.99 8.85 8.33
C VAL A 312 6.16 10.14 8.26
N SER A 313 5.67 10.65 9.38
CA SER A 313 4.88 11.90 9.41
C SER A 313 5.73 13.11 9.06
N ASN A 314 7.00 13.12 9.49
CA ASN A 314 7.94 14.21 9.20
C ASN A 314 8.36 14.31 7.73
N ILE A 315 8.02 13.32 6.90
CA ILE A 315 8.43 13.24 5.50
C ILE A 315 7.38 13.84 4.57
N LEU A 316 6.13 13.97 5.02
CA LEU A 316 5.04 14.46 4.17
C LEU A 316 5.22 15.90 3.64
N PRO A 317 5.78 16.87 4.40
CA PRO A 317 6.09 18.18 3.83
C PRO A 317 7.09 18.08 2.68
N ASP A 318 8.16 17.30 2.83
CA ASP A 318 9.15 17.08 1.77
C ASP A 318 8.49 16.43 0.53
N LEU A 319 7.60 15.45 0.74
CA LEU A 319 6.85 14.82 -0.35
C LEU A 319 5.90 15.81 -1.05
N TYR A 320 5.23 16.68 -0.29
CA TYR A 320 4.35 17.71 -0.85
C TYR A 320 5.10 18.61 -1.83
N GLU A 321 6.27 19.12 -1.41
CA GLU A 321 7.14 19.96 -2.26
C GLU A 321 7.62 19.20 -3.49
N ALA A 322 8.03 17.93 -3.33
CA ALA A 322 8.43 17.08 -4.44
C ALA A 322 7.31 16.87 -5.47
N LEU A 323 6.06 16.75 -5.02
CA LEU A 323 4.89 16.64 -5.89
C LEU A 323 4.53 17.95 -6.60
N GLN A 324 5.04 19.09 -6.14
CA GLN A 324 4.89 20.38 -6.79
C GLN A 324 6.01 20.67 -7.80
N ALA A 325 7.20 20.11 -7.57
CA ALA A 325 8.33 20.24 -8.47
C ALA A 325 8.13 19.49 -9.79
N GLU A 326 8.91 19.89 -10.80
CA GLU A 326 9.02 19.14 -12.06
C GLU A 326 9.66 17.76 -11.84
N PRO A 327 9.21 16.70 -12.54
CA PRO A 327 9.67 15.33 -12.29
C PRO A 327 11.18 15.15 -12.43
N GLU A 328 11.81 15.88 -13.36
CA GLU A 328 13.26 15.83 -13.64
C GLU A 328 14.09 16.45 -12.51
N LYS A 329 13.48 17.29 -11.67
CA LYS A 329 14.14 17.93 -10.52
C LYS A 329 14.10 17.07 -9.26
N PHE A 330 13.40 15.94 -9.29
CA PHE A 330 13.33 15.06 -8.13
C PHE A 330 14.67 14.35 -7.92
N ASP A 331 15.23 14.49 -6.71
CA ASP A 331 16.47 13.82 -6.33
C ASP A 331 16.22 12.34 -5.99
N TRP A 332 16.41 11.47 -6.99
CA TRP A 332 16.30 10.01 -6.89
C TRP A 332 17.40 9.36 -6.03
N GLN A 333 18.35 10.12 -5.49
CA GLN A 333 19.34 9.65 -4.50
C GLN A 333 19.17 10.36 -3.14
N GLY A 334 18.17 11.24 -3.06
CA GLY A 334 17.97 12.16 -1.96
C GLY A 334 17.39 11.52 -0.70
N LYS A 335 17.02 12.40 0.23
CA LYS A 335 16.43 12.01 1.52
C LYS A 335 15.11 11.25 1.35
N LEU A 336 14.23 11.73 0.47
CA LEU A 336 12.91 11.13 0.22
C LEU A 336 13.03 9.69 -0.30
N TYR A 337 13.80 9.49 -1.37
CA TYR A 337 13.98 8.17 -1.96
C TYR A 337 14.61 7.17 -0.99
N ARG A 338 15.65 7.58 -0.25
CA ARG A 338 16.26 6.72 0.78
C ARG A 338 15.30 6.35 1.90
N HIS A 339 14.42 7.25 2.32
CA HIS A 339 13.38 6.90 3.30
C HIS A 339 12.35 5.95 2.70
N TRP A 340 11.98 6.13 1.44
CA TRP A 340 11.04 5.24 0.75
C TRP A 340 11.54 3.79 0.75
N LEU A 341 12.83 3.57 0.46
CA LEU A 341 13.50 2.26 0.54
C LEU A 341 13.59 1.66 1.95
N ILE A 342 13.37 2.44 3.01
CA ILE A 342 13.38 1.94 4.40
C ILE A 342 11.96 1.55 4.84
N PHE A 343 10.94 2.18 4.27
CA PHE A 343 9.54 1.97 4.64
C PHE A 343 8.79 1.01 3.72
N ASN A 344 9.38 0.64 2.58
CA ASN A 344 8.95 -0.41 1.66
C ASN A 344 10.08 -1.42 1.55
#